data_AF-A0A1I2WXJ5-F1
#
_entry.id   AF-A0A1I2WXJ5-F1
#
_cell.length_a   1.000
_cell.length_b   1.000
_cell.length_c   1.000
_cell.angle_alpha   90.00
_cell.angle_beta   90.00
_cell.angle_gamma   90.00
#
_symmetry.space_group_name_H-M   'P 1'
#
loop_
_entity.id
_entity.type
_entity.pdbx_description
1 polymer ?
#
loop_
_entity_poly.entity_id
_entity_poly.type
_entity_poly.pdbx_seq_one_letter_code
_entity_poly.pdbx_strand_id
1 'polypeptide(L)'
;MCTIESAEVQGIALETDPDARDVRAVTQYLTVLDDAPGVAGADDMYLVVSESGSDYTVDARSGACPCPDSTYNLDDGELCKHARRVAIVRGERAFPAVPVDDVDEQIGIHVPNGVTLADVTASADTLRPLVADGGEIIVAGDDGEILDDDGPTYTFHRETPDVGGARYVRCEECGAECVPADPDRLLHRAGCSGRD
;
A
#
# COMPACT_ATOMS: atom_id res chain seq x y z
N MET A 1 25.59 14.79 -33.39
CA MET A 1 24.27 14.12 -33.27
C MET A 1 24.26 13.48 -31.90
N CYS A 2 23.49 14.04 -30.97
CA CYS A 2 23.44 13.58 -29.59
C CYS A 2 22.43 12.44 -29.53
N THR A 3 22.90 11.22 -29.29
CA THR A 3 22.04 10.08 -29.00
C THR A 3 21.62 10.22 -27.54
N ILE A 4 20.37 10.60 -27.31
CA ILE A 4 19.73 10.44 -26.01
C ILE A 4 19.40 8.95 -25.88
N GLU A 5 20.22 8.24 -25.11
CA GLU A 5 19.92 6.88 -24.68
C GLU A 5 18.62 6.91 -23.87
N SER A 6 17.63 6.17 -24.36
CA SER A 6 16.35 5.98 -23.70
C SER A 6 16.60 5.35 -22.34
N ALA A 7 16.38 6.11 -21.26
CA ALA A 7 16.34 5.57 -19.92
C ALA A 7 15.16 4.60 -19.85
N GLU A 8 15.49 3.31 -19.82
CA GLU A 8 14.54 2.25 -19.55
C GLU A 8 13.92 2.56 -18.18
N VAL A 9 12.59 2.71 -18.13
CA VAL A 9 11.87 2.85 -16.86
C VAL A 9 12.13 1.56 -16.09
N GLN A 10 13.02 1.61 -15.11
CA GLN A 10 13.30 0.48 -14.23
C GLN A 10 12.00 0.16 -13.50
N GLY A 11 11.35 -0.91 -13.93
CA GLY A 11 10.19 -1.44 -13.23
C GLY A 11 10.60 -1.71 -11.78
N ILE A 12 9.91 -1.08 -10.84
CA ILE A 12 10.17 -1.33 -9.42
C ILE A 12 9.79 -2.77 -9.09
N ALA A 13 10.79 -3.53 -8.63
CA ALA A 13 10.56 -4.88 -8.14
C ALA A 13 9.85 -4.80 -6.78
N LEU A 14 8.80 -5.60 -6.59
CA LEU A 14 8.07 -5.71 -5.32
C LEU A 14 8.45 -7.02 -4.61
N GLU A 15 8.79 -6.99 -3.32
CA GLU A 15 9.11 -8.21 -2.54
C GLU A 15 7.87 -8.75 -1.81
N THR A 16 7.50 -10.01 -2.09
CA THR A 16 6.27 -10.63 -1.56
C THR A 16 6.37 -11.16 -0.13
N ASP A 17 7.59 -11.34 0.40
CA ASP A 17 7.85 -11.71 1.80
C ASP A 17 8.88 -10.72 2.39
N PRO A 18 8.42 -9.52 2.79
CA PRO A 18 9.34 -8.45 3.15
C PRO A 18 9.93 -8.68 4.54
N ASP A 19 11.25 -8.50 4.66
CA ASP A 19 11.90 -8.49 5.96
C ASP A 19 11.36 -7.35 6.83
N ALA A 20 11.24 -7.58 8.14
CA ALA A 20 10.66 -6.60 9.06
C ALA A 20 11.42 -5.25 9.05
N ARG A 21 12.71 -5.23 8.72
CA ARG A 21 13.47 -3.98 8.59
C ARG A 21 13.17 -3.24 7.29
N ASP A 22 12.79 -3.94 6.21
CA ASP A 22 12.34 -3.31 4.95
C ASP A 22 10.98 -2.66 5.12
N VAL A 23 10.04 -3.37 5.75
CA VAL A 23 8.74 -2.80 6.11
C VAL A 23 8.93 -1.52 6.93
N ARG A 24 9.77 -1.55 7.97
CA ARG A 24 10.06 -0.36 8.78
C ARG A 24 10.80 0.73 8.03
N ALA A 25 11.61 0.37 7.03
CA ALA A 25 12.32 1.35 6.21
C ALA A 25 11.35 2.16 5.34
N VAL A 26 10.23 1.58 4.90
CA VAL A 26 9.25 2.27 4.06
C VAL A 26 8.10 2.92 4.83
N THR A 27 7.69 2.35 5.96
CA THR A 27 6.53 2.84 6.73
C THR A 27 6.87 3.89 7.80
N GLN A 28 8.11 3.93 8.29
CA GLN A 28 8.52 4.93 9.27
C GLN A 28 8.99 6.22 8.58
N TYR A 29 8.67 7.37 9.17
CA TYR A 29 9.15 8.67 8.68
C TYR A 29 10.69 8.72 8.71
N LEU A 30 11.29 8.65 7.51
CA LEU A 30 12.73 8.65 7.30
C LEU A 30 13.02 9.46 6.04
N THR A 31 13.47 10.69 6.21
CA THR A 31 13.84 11.58 5.11
C THR A 31 15.27 11.29 4.67
N VAL A 32 15.49 11.04 3.38
CA VAL A 32 16.81 10.82 2.78
C VAL A 32 17.22 12.06 2.00
N LEU A 33 18.39 12.62 2.28
CA LEU A 33 18.91 13.84 1.66
C LEU A 33 20.28 13.56 1.04
N ASP A 34 20.49 13.90 -0.23
CA ASP A 34 21.80 13.81 -0.91
C ASP A 34 22.59 15.13 -0.90
N ASP A 35 21.90 16.26 -0.67
CA ASP A 35 22.46 17.61 -0.72
C ASP A 35 22.68 18.24 0.67
N ALA A 36 22.49 17.46 1.74
CA ALA A 36 22.64 17.94 3.10
C ALA A 36 24.10 18.29 3.45
N PRO A 37 24.33 19.28 4.35
CA PRO A 37 25.67 19.65 4.78
C PRO A 37 26.39 18.44 5.40
N GLY A 38 27.54 18.08 4.85
CA GLY A 38 28.34 16.92 5.27
C GLY A 38 28.31 15.74 4.30
N VAL A 39 27.29 15.66 3.44
CA VAL A 39 27.19 14.66 2.35
C VAL A 39 27.12 15.29 0.96
N ALA A 40 26.75 16.56 0.86
CA ALA A 40 26.66 17.29 -0.40
C ALA A 40 27.93 17.16 -1.26
N GLY A 41 27.77 16.61 -2.47
CA GLY A 41 28.85 16.41 -3.43
C GLY A 41 29.77 15.21 -3.16
N ALA A 42 29.48 14.39 -2.14
CA ALA A 42 30.11 13.09 -1.96
C ALA A 42 29.24 12.01 -2.63
N ASP A 43 29.84 11.27 -3.56
CA ASP A 43 29.14 10.19 -4.26
C ASP A 43 28.66 9.11 -3.28
N ASP A 44 27.43 8.64 -3.48
CA ASP A 44 26.79 7.56 -2.71
C ASP A 44 26.67 7.82 -1.20
N MET A 45 26.76 9.08 -0.76
CA MET A 45 26.60 9.47 0.65
C MET A 45 25.26 10.17 0.85
N TYR A 46 24.52 9.75 1.87
CA TYR A 46 23.19 10.28 2.16
C TYR A 46 23.04 10.62 3.63
N LEU A 47 22.32 11.69 3.95
CA LEU A 47 21.90 11.98 5.32
C LEU A 47 20.47 11.46 5.50
N VAL A 48 20.27 10.56 6.45
CA VAL A 48 18.95 10.04 6.79
C VAL A 48 18.50 10.65 8.12
N VAL A 49 17.40 11.40 8.07
CA VAL A 49 16.77 12.00 9.25
C VAL A 49 15.59 11.14 9.69
N SER A 50 15.60 10.70 10.94
CA SER A 50 14.53 9.90 11.53
C SER A 50 13.47 10.75 12.24
N GLU A 51 12.27 10.20 12.41
CA GLU A 51 11.19 10.81 13.18
C GLU A 51 11.61 11.28 14.60
N SER A 52 12.55 10.56 15.22
CA SER A 52 13.08 10.92 16.55
C SER A 52 13.99 12.16 16.53
N GLY A 53 14.21 12.78 15.36
CA GLY A 53 15.10 13.92 15.15
C GLY A 53 16.59 13.54 15.12
N SER A 54 16.92 12.25 15.12
CA SER A 54 18.30 11.78 14.93
C SER A 54 18.62 11.67 13.45
N ASP A 55 19.78 12.20 13.06
CA ASP A 55 20.31 12.11 11.72
C ASP A 55 21.54 11.17 11.66
N TYR A 56 21.65 10.42 10.57
CA TYR A 56 22.74 9.48 10.35
C TYR A 56 23.24 9.58 8.91
N THR A 57 24.55 9.68 8.74
CA THR A 57 25.20 9.60 7.43
C THR A 57 25.33 8.14 7.00
N VAL A 58 24.84 7.83 5.81
CA VAL A 58 24.82 6.47 5.24
C VAL A 58 25.70 6.45 4.00
N ASP A 59 26.62 5.48 3.95
CA ASP A 59 27.38 5.16 2.74
C ASP A 59 26.63 4.06 1.98
N ALA A 60 26.02 4.39 0.85
CA ALA A 60 25.20 3.46 0.07
C ALA A 60 26.03 2.35 -0.60
N ARG A 61 27.33 2.55 -0.84
CA ARG A 61 28.20 1.54 -1.48
C ARG A 61 28.48 0.36 -0.57
N SER A 62 28.67 0.67 0.72
CA SER A 62 28.99 -0.33 1.74
C SER A 62 27.78 -0.69 2.61
N GLY A 63 26.71 0.10 2.58
CA GLY A 63 25.58 -0.02 3.49
C GLY A 63 25.89 0.44 4.92
N ALA A 64 27.04 1.09 5.14
CA ALA A 64 27.48 1.49 6.46
C ALA A 64 26.61 2.64 7.01
N CYS A 65 26.14 2.48 8.24
CA CYS A 65 25.36 3.48 8.96
C CYS A 65 25.85 3.55 10.42
N PRO A 66 26.09 4.75 10.99
CA PRO A 66 26.55 4.89 12.37
C PRO A 66 25.40 4.77 13.40
N CYS A 67 24.21 4.31 12.99
CA CYS A 67 23.10 4.19 13.92
C CYS A 67 23.33 3.06 14.95
N PRO A 68 22.71 3.15 16.14
CA PRO A 68 22.87 2.12 17.17
C PRO A 68 22.48 0.73 16.67
N ASP A 69 21.47 0.64 15.81
CA ASP A 69 21.01 -0.64 15.27
C ASP A 69 22.10 -1.32 14.45
N SER A 70 22.73 -0.58 13.54
CA SER A 70 23.86 -1.08 12.74
C SER A 70 25.10 -1.37 13.57
N THR A 71 25.27 -0.72 14.72
CA THR A 71 26.46 -0.85 15.56
C THR A 71 26.37 -2.06 16.49
N TYR A 72 25.17 -2.38 16.98
CA TYR A 72 25.00 -3.33 18.08
C TYR A 72 24.10 -4.52 17.78
N ASN A 73 23.24 -4.43 16.76
CA ASN A 73 22.15 -5.40 16.53
C ASN A 73 22.21 -6.11 15.17
N LEU A 74 23.24 -5.86 14.36
CA LEU A 74 23.37 -6.44 13.01
C LEU A 74 24.55 -7.40 12.93
N ASP A 75 24.34 -8.49 12.20
CA ASP A 75 25.39 -9.41 11.77
C ASP A 75 26.08 -8.93 10.47
N ASP A 76 27.20 -9.55 10.11
CA ASP A 76 27.94 -9.25 8.88
C ASP A 76 27.04 -9.38 7.64
N GLY A 77 26.89 -8.29 6.89
CA GLY A 77 26.08 -8.22 5.67
C GLY A 77 24.61 -7.87 5.88
N GLU A 78 24.15 -7.67 7.12
CA GLU A 78 22.83 -7.10 7.37
C GLU A 78 22.83 -5.57 7.24
N LEU A 79 21.70 -5.01 6.80
CA LEU A 79 21.49 -3.57 6.70
C LEU A 79 20.46 -3.10 7.73
N CYS A 80 20.73 -1.96 8.36
CA CYS A 80 19.77 -1.30 9.23
C CYS A 80 18.65 -0.66 8.39
N LYS A 81 17.57 -0.23 9.04
CA LYS A 81 16.46 0.44 8.35
C LYS A 81 16.88 1.68 7.54
N HIS A 82 17.90 2.42 7.98
CA HIS A 82 18.36 3.63 7.27
C HIS A 82 19.07 3.28 5.96
N ALA A 83 19.97 2.30 5.99
CA ALA A 83 20.65 1.82 4.79
C ALA A 83 19.67 1.16 3.80
N ARG A 84 18.69 0.41 4.30
CA ARG A 84 17.60 -0.15 3.48
C ARG A 84 16.76 0.93 2.83
N ARG A 85 16.38 1.97 3.57
CA ARG A 85 15.65 3.13 3.02
C ARG A 85 16.41 3.76 1.86
N VAL A 86 17.71 3.99 2.01
CA VAL A 86 18.56 4.54 0.93
C VAL A 86 18.56 3.59 -0.28
N ALA A 87 18.81 2.31 -0.08
CA ALA A 87 18.84 1.34 -1.17
C ALA A 87 17.49 1.25 -1.93
N ILE A 88 16.36 1.31 -1.22
CA ILE A 88 15.01 1.33 -1.81
C ILE A 88 14.80 2.59 -2.64
N VAL A 89 15.11 3.77 -2.08
CA VAL A 89 14.96 5.05 -2.78
C VAL A 89 15.86 5.11 -4.01
N ARG A 90 17.02 4.45 -4.00
CA ARG A 90 17.90 4.36 -5.18
C ARG A 90 17.46 3.32 -6.21
N GLY A 91 16.44 2.52 -5.92
CA GLY A 91 16.02 1.39 -6.76
C GLY A 91 16.99 0.20 -6.74
N GLU A 92 17.98 0.20 -5.84
CA GLU A 92 18.95 -0.89 -5.67
C GLU A 92 18.36 -2.06 -4.88
N ARG A 93 17.30 -1.77 -4.10
CA ARG A 93 16.51 -2.74 -3.37
C ARG A 93 15.06 -2.67 -3.82
N ALA A 94 14.43 -3.82 -3.91
CA ALA A 94 13.03 -3.96 -4.22
C ALA A 94 12.17 -3.31 -3.11
N PHE A 95 11.01 -2.81 -3.51
CA PHE A 95 10.06 -2.22 -2.58
C PHE A 95 9.29 -3.34 -1.86
N PRO A 96 9.22 -3.37 -0.52
CA PRO A 96 8.48 -4.40 0.19
C PRO A 96 6.97 -4.33 -0.10
N ALA A 97 6.30 -5.47 -0.20
CA ALA A 97 4.84 -5.51 -0.36
C ALA A 97 4.15 -5.07 0.94
N VAL A 98 3.85 -3.77 1.03
CA VAL A 98 3.08 -3.14 2.12
C VAL A 98 1.90 -2.35 1.55
N PRO A 99 0.82 -2.12 2.32
CA PRO A 99 -0.26 -1.24 1.90
C PRO A 99 0.29 0.16 1.58
N VAL A 100 -0.14 0.73 0.46
CA VAL A 100 0.33 2.06 0.02
C VAL A 100 0.03 3.17 1.03
N ASP A 101 -1.07 3.04 1.79
CA ASP A 101 -1.46 3.98 2.84
C ASP A 101 -0.51 3.94 4.06
N ASP A 102 0.26 2.86 4.23
CA ASP A 102 1.24 2.73 5.31
C ASP A 102 2.62 3.25 4.89
N VAL A 103 2.83 3.55 3.60
CA VAL A 103 4.12 4.04 3.08
C VAL A 103 4.29 5.51 3.43
N ASP A 104 5.50 5.89 3.85
CA ASP A 104 5.86 7.29 4.05
C ASP A 104 5.70 8.10 2.76
N GLU A 105 4.80 9.08 2.79
CA GLU A 105 4.51 9.99 1.68
C GLU A 105 5.72 10.77 1.18
N GLN A 106 6.74 10.97 2.02
CA GLN A 106 7.95 11.72 1.67
C GLN A 106 9.07 10.86 1.08
N ILE A 107 8.81 9.57 0.84
CA ILE A 107 9.84 8.67 0.32
C ILE A 107 10.39 9.18 -1.01
N GLY A 108 11.72 9.26 -1.09
CA GLY A 108 12.45 9.56 -2.33
C GLY A 108 12.34 10.98 -2.88
N ILE A 109 11.51 11.85 -2.32
CA ILE A 109 11.27 13.21 -2.84
C ILE A 109 12.54 14.06 -2.94
N HIS A 110 13.48 13.84 -2.02
CA HIS A 110 14.71 14.62 -1.91
C HIS A 110 15.92 13.94 -2.54
N VAL A 111 15.74 12.81 -3.24
CA VAL A 111 16.83 12.13 -3.93
C VAL A 111 16.63 12.29 -5.44
N PRO A 112 17.62 12.78 -6.19
CA PRO A 112 17.50 12.93 -7.64
C PRO A 112 17.28 11.57 -8.30
N ASN A 113 16.21 11.46 -9.10
CA ASN A 113 15.76 10.20 -9.71
C ASN A 113 15.49 9.07 -8.70
N GLY A 114 15.17 9.43 -7.45
CA GLY A 114 14.79 8.46 -6.44
C GLY A 114 13.41 7.85 -6.71
N VAL A 115 13.21 6.61 -6.26
CA VAL A 115 11.91 5.94 -6.21
C VAL A 115 11.03 6.67 -5.19
N THR A 116 9.93 7.24 -5.68
CA THR A 116 8.94 7.97 -4.88
C THR A 116 7.67 7.16 -4.65
N LEU A 117 6.80 7.62 -3.75
CA LEU A 117 5.48 7.02 -3.57
C LEU A 117 4.64 7.06 -4.86
N ALA A 118 4.84 8.07 -5.73
CA ALA A 118 4.17 8.14 -7.02
C ALA A 118 4.58 6.99 -7.94
N ASP A 119 5.86 6.59 -7.92
CA ASP A 119 6.36 5.46 -8.71
C ASP A 119 5.82 4.12 -8.19
N VAL A 120 5.76 3.98 -6.86
CA VAL A 120 5.18 2.82 -6.16
C VAL A 120 3.71 2.65 -6.53
N THR A 121 2.92 3.73 -6.44
CA THR A 121 1.49 3.69 -6.77
C THR A 121 1.23 3.47 -8.25
N ALA A 122 2.05 4.04 -9.15
CA ALA A 122 1.95 3.79 -10.59
C ALA A 122 2.22 2.31 -10.96
N SER A 123 3.13 1.64 -10.24
CA SER A 123 3.41 0.21 -10.49
C SER A 123 2.48 -0.72 -9.71
N ALA A 124 1.92 -0.26 -8.59
CA ALA A 124 0.79 -0.93 -7.95
C ALA A 124 -0.47 -0.86 -8.83
N ASP A 125 -0.63 0.18 -9.65
CA ASP A 125 -1.75 0.31 -10.59
C ASP A 125 -1.71 -0.74 -11.72
N THR A 126 -0.53 -1.27 -12.05
CA THR A 126 -0.39 -2.43 -12.95
C THR A 126 -0.69 -3.77 -12.27
N LEU A 127 -0.83 -3.77 -10.94
CA LEU A 127 -1.19 -4.93 -10.10
C LEU A 127 -2.48 -4.72 -9.32
N ARG A 128 -3.25 -3.66 -9.59
CA ARG A 128 -4.61 -3.58 -9.07
C ARG A 128 -5.31 -4.87 -9.52
N PRO A 129 -5.82 -5.73 -8.62
CA PRO A 129 -6.97 -6.53 -9.02
C PRO A 129 -7.95 -5.49 -9.54
N LEU A 130 -8.35 -5.61 -10.80
CA LEU A 130 -9.49 -4.86 -11.34
C LEU A 130 -10.51 -4.84 -10.22
N VAL A 131 -10.69 -3.68 -9.60
CA VAL A 131 -11.80 -3.49 -8.67
C VAL A 131 -12.96 -3.61 -9.62
N ALA A 132 -13.56 -4.79 -9.65
CA ALA A 132 -14.72 -5.04 -10.46
C ALA A 132 -15.85 -4.22 -9.83
N ASP A 133 -15.91 -2.93 -10.16
CA ASP A 133 -17.18 -2.27 -10.33
C ASP A 133 -17.88 -3.07 -11.42
N GLY A 134 -18.71 -4.04 -11.00
CA GLY A 134 -19.14 -5.19 -11.78
C GLY A 134 -19.53 -4.87 -13.22
N GLY A 135 -18.69 -5.26 -14.17
CA GLY A 135 -18.94 -4.99 -15.57
C GLY A 135 -17.90 -5.55 -16.53
N GLU A 136 -17.53 -6.83 -16.41
CA GLU A 136 -16.83 -7.54 -17.50
C GLU A 136 -17.59 -8.85 -17.77
N ILE A 137 -18.33 -8.89 -18.89
CA ILE A 137 -18.94 -10.11 -19.41
C ILE A 137 -17.81 -10.95 -19.99
N ILE A 138 -17.38 -11.97 -19.25
CA ILE A 138 -16.64 -13.08 -19.86
C ILE A 138 -17.57 -13.79 -20.84
N VAL A 139 -17.30 -13.64 -22.15
CA VAL A 139 -17.85 -14.56 -23.15
C VAL A 139 -17.06 -15.87 -23.04
N ALA A 140 -17.38 -16.66 -22.03
CA ALA A 140 -17.08 -18.08 -22.01
C ALA A 140 -18.20 -18.79 -22.79
N GLY A 141 -17.81 -19.85 -23.52
CA GLY A 141 -18.69 -20.65 -24.37
C GLY A 141 -19.90 -21.21 -23.63
N ASP A 142 -20.85 -21.69 -24.43
CA ASP A 142 -22.24 -22.02 -24.11
C ASP A 142 -22.54 -22.61 -22.71
N ASP A 143 -23.75 -22.30 -22.24
CA ASP A 143 -24.44 -22.86 -21.07
C ASP A 143 -24.35 -22.09 -19.73
N GLY A 144 -24.21 -20.77 -19.77
CA GLY A 144 -24.60 -19.91 -18.64
C GLY A 144 -26.08 -19.54 -18.72
N GLU A 145 -26.96 -20.17 -17.93
CA GLU A 145 -28.28 -19.58 -17.65
C GLU A 145 -28.09 -18.37 -16.73
N ILE A 146 -28.56 -17.21 -17.17
CA ILE A 146 -28.78 -16.06 -16.29
C ILE A 146 -30.01 -16.41 -15.46
N LEU A 147 -29.81 -16.69 -14.18
CA LEU A 147 -30.90 -16.69 -13.21
C LEU A 147 -31.28 -15.23 -13.01
N ASP A 148 -32.43 -14.82 -13.54
CA ASP A 148 -33.07 -13.58 -13.13
C ASP A 148 -33.38 -13.72 -11.62
N ASP A 149 -32.50 -13.20 -10.78
CA ASP A 149 -32.72 -13.12 -9.33
C ASP A 149 -33.69 -11.96 -9.08
N ASP A 150 -34.99 -12.20 -9.30
CA ASP A 150 -36.09 -11.26 -9.02
C ASP A 150 -36.31 -11.04 -7.50
N GLY A 151 -35.34 -11.41 -6.67
CA GLY A 151 -35.38 -11.27 -5.22
C GLY A 151 -35.01 -9.85 -4.76
N PRO A 152 -35.48 -9.42 -3.57
CA PRO A 152 -35.05 -8.16 -2.98
C PRO A 152 -33.55 -8.16 -2.67
N THR A 153 -32.85 -7.11 -3.09
CA THR A 153 -31.45 -6.91 -2.71
C THR A 153 -31.33 -6.45 -1.25
N TYR A 154 -30.42 -7.07 -0.50
CA TYR A 154 -30.16 -6.75 0.91
C TYR A 154 -28.74 -6.21 1.14
N THR A 155 -28.59 -5.25 2.03
CA THR A 155 -27.28 -4.79 2.55
C THR A 155 -27.15 -5.05 4.05
N PHE A 156 -25.93 -5.40 4.48
CA PHE A 156 -25.63 -5.71 5.88
C PHE A 156 -24.76 -4.63 6.50
N HIS A 157 -25.15 -4.20 7.70
CA HIS A 157 -24.51 -3.10 8.41
C HIS A 157 -24.29 -3.47 9.87
N ARG A 158 -23.54 -2.63 10.57
CA ARG A 158 -23.30 -2.75 12.02
C ARG A 158 -23.62 -1.42 12.68
N GLU A 159 -24.44 -1.46 13.72
CA GLU A 159 -24.72 -0.27 14.52
C GLU A 159 -23.45 0.20 15.23
N THR A 160 -23.42 1.48 15.57
CA THR A 160 -22.34 2.02 16.39
C THR A 160 -22.37 1.40 17.80
N PRO A 161 -21.23 1.36 18.51
CA PRO A 161 -21.17 0.80 19.86
C PRO A 161 -22.15 1.46 20.84
N ASP A 162 -22.43 2.76 20.67
CA ASP A 162 -23.34 3.53 21.54
C ASP A 162 -24.81 3.11 21.41
N VAL A 163 -25.19 2.49 20.29
CA VAL A 163 -26.56 2.01 20.00
C VAL A 163 -26.69 0.51 20.32
N GLY A 164 -25.58 -0.22 20.40
CA GLY A 164 -25.56 -1.64 20.77
C GLY A 164 -24.62 -2.50 19.93
N GLY A 165 -24.05 -1.96 18.85
CA GLY A 165 -23.07 -2.68 18.03
C GLY A 165 -23.62 -3.90 17.30
N ALA A 166 -24.94 -4.08 17.22
CA ALA A 166 -25.52 -5.26 16.59
C ALA A 166 -25.37 -5.19 15.07
N ARG A 167 -25.29 -6.36 14.42
CA ARG A 167 -25.41 -6.43 12.97
C ARG A 167 -26.88 -6.30 12.61
N TYR A 168 -27.18 -5.52 11.58
CA TYR A 168 -28.51 -5.39 11.01
C TYR A 168 -28.47 -5.60 9.50
N VAL A 169 -29.62 -5.98 8.94
CA VAL A 169 -29.82 -6.10 7.50
C VAL A 169 -30.86 -5.08 7.06
N ARG A 170 -30.65 -4.48 5.90
CA ARG A 170 -31.55 -3.51 5.26
C ARG A 170 -31.94 -4.01 3.88
N CYS A 171 -33.22 -3.94 3.54
CA CYS A 171 -33.69 -4.14 2.17
C CYS A 171 -33.48 -2.85 1.37
N GLU A 172 -32.83 -2.94 0.21
CA GLU A 172 -32.57 -1.77 -0.65
C GLU A 172 -33.83 -1.27 -1.35
N GLU A 173 -34.80 -2.15 -1.58
CA GLU A 173 -36.01 -1.80 -2.31
C GLU A 173 -37.03 -1.06 -1.43
N CYS A 174 -37.25 -1.54 -0.20
CA CYS A 174 -38.25 -0.95 0.70
C CYS A 174 -37.68 -0.19 1.90
N GLY A 175 -36.36 -0.28 2.12
CA GLY A 175 -35.66 0.38 3.21
C GLY A 175 -36.00 -0.17 4.60
N ALA A 176 -36.66 -1.33 4.71
CA ALA A 176 -36.91 -1.98 5.98
C ALA A 176 -35.60 -2.54 6.55
N GLU A 177 -35.48 -2.55 7.88
CA GLU A 177 -34.28 -2.95 8.61
C GLU A 177 -34.64 -3.99 9.68
N CYS A 178 -33.75 -4.95 9.92
CA CYS A 178 -33.93 -5.97 10.97
C CYS A 178 -32.66 -6.18 11.78
N VAL A 179 -32.81 -6.16 13.11
CA VAL A 179 -31.80 -6.47 14.12
C VAL A 179 -32.30 -7.65 14.96
N PRO A 180 -31.53 -8.74 15.15
CA PRO A 180 -30.25 -9.02 14.50
C PRO A 180 -30.40 -9.26 12.99
N ALA A 181 -29.32 -9.09 12.24
CA ALA A 181 -29.28 -9.24 10.79
C ALA A 181 -29.82 -10.61 10.34
N ASP A 182 -31.08 -10.63 9.90
CA ASP A 182 -31.79 -11.82 9.44
C ASP A 182 -32.79 -11.41 8.34
N PRO A 183 -32.49 -11.68 7.05
CA PRO A 183 -33.36 -11.33 5.93
C PRO A 183 -34.73 -12.01 6.00
N ASP A 184 -34.80 -13.24 6.52
CA ASP A 184 -36.05 -14.01 6.62
C ASP A 184 -36.99 -13.44 7.71
N ARG A 185 -36.45 -12.63 8.62
CA ARG A 185 -37.20 -11.93 9.66
C ARG A 185 -37.43 -10.46 9.33
N LEU A 186 -37.04 -10.01 8.15
CA LEU A 186 -37.18 -8.63 7.74
C LEU A 186 -38.62 -8.34 7.33
N LEU A 187 -39.26 -7.42 8.05
CA LEU A 187 -40.64 -7.02 7.77
C LEU A 187 -40.67 -6.00 6.62
N HIS A 188 -40.84 -6.51 5.40
CA HIS A 188 -40.92 -5.69 4.20
C HIS A 188 -42.13 -4.73 4.20
N ARG A 189 -41.93 -3.54 3.62
CA ARG A 189 -43.01 -2.56 3.41
C ARG A 189 -43.91 -3.00 2.25
N ALA A 190 -45.14 -2.50 2.23
CA ALA A 190 -46.06 -2.75 1.12
C ALA A 190 -45.48 -2.29 -0.23
N GLY A 191 -45.47 -3.20 -1.21
CA GLY A 191 -44.94 -2.97 -2.56
C GLY A 191 -43.50 -3.45 -2.79
N CYS A 192 -42.86 -4.07 -1.79
CA CYS A 192 -41.56 -4.70 -1.93
C CYS A 192 -41.67 -6.09 -2.59
N SER A 193 -40.74 -6.44 -3.46
CA SER A 193 -40.53 -7.77 -4.05
C SER A 193 -40.33 -8.87 -2.99
N GLY A 194 -39.75 -8.54 -1.84
CA GLY A 194 -39.58 -9.46 -0.70
C GLY A 194 -40.83 -9.74 0.12
N ARG A 195 -41.98 -9.16 -0.24
CA ARG A 195 -43.26 -9.34 0.44
C ARG A 195 -44.10 -10.34 -0.33
N ASP A 196 -43.76 -11.62 -0.24
CA ASP A 196 -44.66 -12.72 -0.61
C ASP A 196 -45.99 -12.66 0.20
#